data_AF-A0A1B6EJQ1-F1
#
_entry.id   AF-A0A1B6EJQ1-F1
#
_cell.length_a   1.000
_cell.length_b   1.000
_cell.length_c   1.000
_cell.angle_alpha   90.00
_cell.angle_beta   90.00
_cell.angle_gamma   90.00
#
_symmetry.space_group_name_H-M   'P 1'
#
loop_
_entity.id
_entity.type
_entity.pdbx_description
1 polymer ?
#
loop_
_entity_poly.entity_id
_entity_poly.type
_entity_poly.pdbx_seq_one_letter_code
_entity_poly.pdbx_strand_id
1 'polypeptide(L)'
;MNKSSEQQLLDDIKILFPDFKCTVQDLRTPTEEFVTNFYSYWLQEFEVDITNVSQIQFSQMTVIGSYQDAYSGAIPRINLLMSIKTFDVVQDFGMLDIISPTPKRTQGIIRAFIDFYQWSDYRVCALMDKKKDLNERKEKLKKMVKEREDLKENMNTIIKTIAQIQDLKKQLEDEALILQKRASELNSEKKIAKSRTDDSTEKLKEKEVALQKLNKEELQ
;
A
#
# COMPACT_ATOMS: atom_id res chain seq x y z
N MET A 1 38.32 19.02 -37.34
CA MET A 1 39.50 18.87 -36.47
C MET A 1 39.25 17.66 -35.58
N ASN A 2 40.07 16.60 -35.69
CA ASN A 2 39.98 15.46 -34.77
C ASN A 2 40.40 15.93 -33.37
N LYS A 3 39.49 15.86 -32.40
CA LYS A 3 39.80 16.12 -30.99
C LYS A 3 40.78 15.05 -30.49
N SER A 4 41.68 15.42 -29.58
CA SER A 4 42.54 14.45 -28.89
C SER A 4 41.68 13.47 -28.09
N SER A 5 42.13 12.23 -27.94
CA SER A 5 41.40 11.17 -27.23
C SER A 5 41.06 11.54 -25.78
N GLU A 6 41.90 12.37 -25.14
CA GLU A 6 41.70 12.91 -23.80
C GLU A 6 40.69 14.06 -23.77
N GLN A 7 40.62 14.87 -24.82
CA GLN A 7 39.64 15.94 -24.91
C GLN A 7 38.23 15.37 -25.08
N GLN A 8 38.10 14.31 -25.88
CA GLN A 8 36.84 13.59 -26.01
C GLN A 8 36.41 12.98 -24.67
N LEU A 9 37.33 12.30 -23.97
CA LEU A 9 37.04 11.74 -22.65
C LEU A 9 36.63 12.81 -21.63
N LEU A 10 37.28 13.99 -21.65
CA LEU A 10 36.90 15.10 -20.79
C LEU A 10 35.49 15.62 -21.12
N ASP A 11 35.16 15.73 -22.41
CA ASP A 11 33.84 16.16 -22.84
C ASP A 11 32.77 15.15 -22.36
N ASP A 12 33.04 13.85 -22.47
CA ASP A 12 32.15 12.78 -21.99
C ASP A 12 31.94 12.84 -20.47
N ILE A 13 33.02 13.05 -19.69
CA ILE A 13 32.95 13.25 -18.24
C ILE A 13 32.07 14.45 -17.90
N LYS A 14 32.20 15.57 -18.61
CA LYS A 14 31.41 16.79 -18.32
C LYS A 14 29.94 16.65 -18.68
N ILE A 15 29.62 15.83 -19.68
CA ILE A 15 28.24 15.56 -20.06
C ILE A 15 27.54 14.73 -18.97
N LEU A 16 28.23 13.73 -18.44
CA LEU A 16 27.66 12.82 -17.43
C LEU A 16 27.74 13.37 -16.01
N PHE A 17 28.84 14.04 -15.68
CA PHE A 17 29.16 14.55 -14.35
C PHE A 17 29.48 16.05 -14.43
N PRO A 18 28.48 16.91 -14.65
CA PRO A 18 28.69 18.34 -14.92
C PRO A 18 29.36 19.08 -13.75
N ASP A 19 29.12 18.64 -12.52
CA ASP A 19 29.69 19.25 -11.31
C ASP A 19 31.09 18.70 -10.96
N PHE A 20 31.54 17.64 -11.63
CA PHE A 20 32.85 17.07 -11.41
C PHE A 20 33.94 17.93 -12.06
N LYS A 21 34.88 18.40 -11.22
CA LYS A 21 36.00 19.24 -11.66
C LYS A 21 37.08 18.37 -12.28
N CYS A 22 37.21 18.45 -13.61
CA CYS A 22 38.20 17.72 -14.38
C CYS A 22 38.83 18.62 -15.45
N THR A 23 40.14 18.47 -15.66
CA THR A 23 40.89 19.12 -16.72
C THR A 23 41.57 18.07 -17.61
N VAL A 24 41.99 18.47 -18.81
CA VAL A 24 42.78 17.60 -19.70
C VAL A 24 44.10 17.20 -19.04
N GLN A 25 44.66 18.07 -18.18
CA GLN A 25 45.91 17.79 -17.48
C GLN A 25 45.76 16.65 -16.49
N ASP A 26 44.62 16.55 -15.81
CA ASP A 26 44.33 15.45 -14.88
C ASP A 26 44.29 14.09 -15.60
N LEU A 27 43.85 14.06 -16.86
CA LEU A 27 43.86 12.85 -17.69
C LEU A 27 45.25 12.52 -18.26
N ARG A 28 46.09 13.53 -18.50
CA ARG A 28 47.46 13.37 -19.02
C ARG A 28 48.46 13.01 -17.93
N THR A 29 48.22 13.46 -16.71
CA THR A 29 49.10 13.24 -15.56
C THR A 29 48.22 13.03 -14.34
N PRO A 30 47.56 11.86 -14.24
CA PRO A 30 46.63 11.59 -13.16
C PRO A 30 47.38 11.56 -11.83
N THR A 31 46.79 12.21 -10.83
CA THR A 31 47.24 12.15 -9.44
C THR A 31 46.36 11.18 -8.67
N GLU A 32 46.86 10.67 -7.55
CA GLU A 32 46.05 9.86 -6.63
C GLU A 32 44.79 10.60 -6.18
N GLU A 33 44.91 11.89 -5.86
CA GLU A 33 43.79 12.73 -5.45
C GLU A 33 42.73 12.81 -6.56
N PHE A 34 43.14 13.04 -7.81
CA PHE A 34 42.23 13.10 -8.95
C PHE A 34 41.44 11.79 -9.13
N VAL A 35 42.14 10.64 -9.16
CA VAL A 35 41.45 9.35 -9.38
C VAL A 35 40.58 8.96 -8.19
N THR A 36 41.02 9.26 -6.96
CA THR A 36 40.22 9.05 -5.74
C THR A 36 38.95 9.87 -5.78
N ASN A 37 39.03 11.15 -6.16
CA ASN A 37 37.87 12.02 -6.31
C ASN A 37 36.93 11.53 -7.42
N PHE A 38 37.47 11.14 -8.58
CA PHE A 38 36.66 10.63 -9.69
C PHE A 38 35.91 9.35 -9.29
N TYR A 39 36.59 8.36 -8.72
CA TYR A 39 35.93 7.10 -8.34
C TYR A 39 34.95 7.29 -7.18
N SER A 40 35.25 8.18 -6.24
CA SER A 40 34.31 8.52 -5.17
C SER A 40 33.05 9.18 -5.74
N TYR A 41 33.21 10.12 -6.66
CA TYR A 41 32.09 10.78 -7.34
C TYR A 41 31.25 9.77 -8.12
N TRP A 42 31.89 8.88 -8.89
CA TRP A 42 31.20 7.83 -9.62
C TRP A 42 30.45 6.87 -8.69
N LEU A 43 31.02 6.49 -7.55
CA LEU A 43 30.34 5.65 -6.55
C LEU A 43 29.11 6.34 -5.93
N GLN A 44 29.14 7.66 -5.74
CA GLN A 44 27.99 8.43 -5.23
C GLN A 44 26.77 8.35 -6.15
N GLU A 45 27.00 8.28 -7.46
CA GLU A 45 25.92 8.12 -8.43
C GLU A 45 25.15 6.80 -8.26
N PHE A 46 25.78 5.79 -7.65
CA PHE A 46 25.16 4.52 -7.30
C PHE A 46 24.74 4.46 -5.82
N GLU A 47 24.53 5.62 -5.19
CA GLU A 47 24.11 5.79 -3.79
C GLU A 47 25.06 5.13 -2.76
N VAL A 48 26.34 4.96 -3.12
CA VAL A 48 27.35 4.46 -2.18
C VAL A 48 27.75 5.57 -1.22
N ASP A 49 27.67 5.29 0.08
CA ASP A 49 28.06 6.24 1.12
C ASP A 49 29.59 6.40 1.20
N ILE A 50 30.10 7.45 0.56
CA ILE A 50 31.54 7.77 0.53
C ILE A 50 32.08 8.14 1.89
N THR A 51 31.25 8.67 2.80
CA THR A 51 31.69 8.96 4.17
C THR A 51 32.13 7.67 4.85
N ASN A 52 31.34 6.61 4.67
CA ASN A 52 31.68 5.28 5.16
C ASN A 52 32.88 4.67 4.43
N VAL A 53 32.99 4.83 3.11
CA VAL A 53 34.15 4.34 2.35
C VAL A 53 35.45 5.02 2.82
N SER A 54 35.39 6.31 3.13
CA SER A 54 36.55 7.13 3.50
C SER A 54 36.98 6.97 4.96
N GLN A 55 36.28 6.15 5.76
CA GLN A 55 36.51 6.00 7.20
C GLN A 55 36.81 4.55 7.58
N ILE A 56 37.52 4.39 8.70
CA ILE A 56 37.75 3.07 9.30
C ILE A 56 36.45 2.61 9.95
N GLN A 57 35.97 1.44 9.53
CA GLN A 57 34.71 0.88 10.02
C GLN A 57 34.91 0.13 11.34
N PHE A 58 33.86 0.08 12.16
CA PHE A 58 33.91 -0.59 13.48
C PHE A 58 34.31 -2.07 13.37
N SER A 59 33.84 -2.76 12.33
CA SER A 59 34.23 -4.15 12.04
C SER A 59 35.73 -4.30 11.82
N GLN A 60 36.38 -3.30 11.22
CA GLN A 60 37.82 -3.28 10.94
C GLN A 60 38.62 -2.92 12.20
N MET A 61 38.07 -2.09 13.09
CA MET A 61 38.71 -1.72 14.36
C MET A 61 39.04 -2.92 15.24
N THR A 62 38.24 -4.00 15.16
CA THR A 62 38.53 -5.24 15.91
C THR A 62 39.86 -5.90 15.50
N VAL A 63 40.29 -5.71 14.25
CA VAL A 63 41.54 -6.25 13.69
C VAL A 63 42.69 -5.27 13.87
N ILE A 64 42.43 -3.98 13.68
CA ILE A 64 43.45 -2.91 13.75
C ILE A 64 43.82 -2.60 15.21
N GLY A 65 42.88 -2.77 16.14
CA GLY A 65 43.06 -2.47 17.55
C GLY A 65 43.54 -1.03 17.78
N SER A 66 44.57 -0.89 18.60
CA SER A 66 45.14 0.41 18.98
C SER A 66 46.01 1.07 17.90
N TYR A 67 46.21 0.43 16.74
CA TYR A 67 47.10 0.94 15.68
C TYR A 67 46.39 1.80 14.64
N GLN A 68 45.24 2.40 15.00
CA GLN A 68 44.39 3.15 14.07
C GLN A 68 45.16 4.19 13.24
N ASP A 69 46.05 4.95 13.88
CA ASP A 69 46.83 6.00 13.23
C ASP A 69 47.75 5.45 12.14
N ALA A 70 48.34 4.28 12.36
CA ALA A 70 49.25 3.63 11.41
C ALA A 70 48.54 3.21 10.12
N TYR A 71 47.23 2.93 10.19
CA TYR A 71 46.43 2.48 9.05
C TYR A 71 45.45 3.53 8.51
N SER A 72 45.41 4.72 9.12
CA SER A 72 44.53 5.83 8.75
C SER A 72 44.59 6.20 7.27
N GLY A 73 45.75 6.07 6.64
CA GLY A 73 45.90 6.25 5.20
C GLY A 73 45.52 5.01 4.36
N ALA A 74 45.86 3.81 4.83
CA ALA A 74 45.72 2.60 4.00
C ALA A 74 44.27 2.12 3.90
N ILE A 75 43.52 2.17 5.00
CA ILE A 75 42.16 1.60 5.06
C ILE A 75 41.18 2.31 4.14
N PRO A 76 41.09 3.66 4.08
CA PRO A 76 40.20 4.32 3.14
C PRO A 76 40.45 3.92 1.67
N ARG A 77 41.73 3.73 1.30
CA ARG A 77 42.11 3.28 -0.06
C ARG A 77 41.69 1.84 -0.32
N ILE A 78 41.82 0.96 0.68
CA ILE A 78 41.35 -0.42 0.61
C ILE A 78 39.83 -0.46 0.48
N ASN A 79 39.11 0.33 1.28
CA ASN A 79 37.66 0.43 1.21
C ASN A 79 37.23 0.90 -0.18
N LEU A 80 37.84 1.98 -0.71
CA LEU A 80 37.57 2.47 -2.05
C LEU A 80 37.80 1.38 -3.11
N LEU A 81 38.94 0.68 -3.05
CA LEU A 81 39.25 -0.44 -3.95
C LEU A 81 38.17 -1.53 -3.90
N MET A 82 37.75 -1.95 -2.71
CA MET A 82 36.76 -3.01 -2.53
C MET A 82 35.37 -2.57 -2.99
N SER A 83 34.99 -1.33 -2.73
CA SER A 83 33.73 -0.75 -3.22
C SER A 83 33.68 -0.75 -4.74
N ILE A 84 34.75 -0.32 -5.41
CA ILE A 84 34.85 -0.32 -6.87
C ILE A 84 34.78 -1.74 -7.43
N LYS A 85 35.55 -2.68 -6.86
CA LYS A 85 35.58 -4.08 -7.31
C LYS A 85 34.23 -4.78 -7.26
N THR A 86 33.34 -4.34 -6.38
CA THR A 86 31.99 -4.92 -6.25
C THR A 86 31.17 -4.75 -7.53
N PHE A 87 31.45 -3.72 -8.35
CA PHE A 87 30.77 -3.49 -9.61
C PHE A 87 31.32 -4.32 -10.79
N ASP A 88 32.51 -4.92 -10.62
CA ASP A 88 33.19 -5.73 -11.64
C ASP A 88 33.27 -5.08 -13.04
N VAL A 89 33.43 -3.76 -13.09
CA VAL A 89 33.53 -3.00 -14.36
C VAL A 89 34.87 -3.26 -15.06
N VAL A 90 35.94 -3.39 -14.28
CA VAL A 90 37.30 -3.65 -14.75
C VAL A 90 37.90 -4.79 -13.93
N GLN A 91 38.06 -5.96 -14.55
CA GLN A 91 38.45 -7.20 -13.85
C GLN A 91 39.79 -7.12 -13.12
N ASP A 92 40.76 -6.40 -13.68
CA ASP A 92 42.12 -6.29 -13.15
C ASP A 92 42.34 -4.99 -12.34
N PHE A 93 41.27 -4.29 -11.96
CA PHE A 93 41.38 -3.06 -11.17
C PHE A 93 42.10 -3.32 -9.85
N GLY A 94 43.13 -2.52 -9.54
CA GLY A 94 44.06 -2.79 -8.44
C GLY A 94 44.42 -1.56 -7.63
N MET A 95 45.14 -1.77 -6.52
CA MET A 95 45.57 -0.67 -5.65
C MET A 95 46.43 0.37 -6.38
N LEU A 96 47.25 -0.06 -7.34
CA LEU A 96 48.09 0.84 -8.15
C LEU A 96 47.26 1.81 -9.00
N ASP A 97 46.03 1.46 -9.37
CA ASP A 97 45.13 2.34 -10.11
C ASP A 97 44.62 3.53 -9.28
N ILE A 98 44.83 3.46 -7.96
CA ILE A 98 44.52 4.52 -7.01
C ILE A 98 45.81 5.24 -6.59
N ILE A 99 46.79 4.52 -6.05
CA ILE A 99 47.96 5.14 -5.40
C ILE A 99 49.08 5.56 -6.37
N SER A 100 49.10 5.02 -7.58
CA SER A 100 50.12 5.33 -8.59
C SER A 100 49.53 5.25 -10.00
N PRO A 101 48.52 6.10 -10.30
CA PRO A 101 47.78 6.01 -11.54
C PRO A 101 48.68 6.35 -12.73
N THR A 102 48.51 5.62 -13.84
CA THR A 102 49.26 5.86 -15.08
C THR A 102 48.32 6.37 -16.18
N PRO A 103 48.73 7.35 -16.99
CA PRO A 103 47.80 8.06 -17.89
C PRO A 103 46.99 7.13 -18.79
N LYS A 104 47.65 6.20 -19.49
CA LYS A 104 47.00 5.27 -20.43
C LYS A 104 46.00 4.35 -19.73
N ARG A 105 46.36 3.82 -18.56
CA ARG A 105 45.51 2.89 -17.81
C ARG A 105 44.33 3.62 -17.18
N THR A 106 44.57 4.75 -16.52
CA THR A 106 43.51 5.59 -15.93
C THR A 106 42.48 6.02 -16.96
N GLN A 107 42.91 6.49 -18.14
CA GLN A 107 41.96 6.84 -19.21
C GLN A 107 41.14 5.63 -19.70
N GLY A 108 41.74 4.45 -19.78
CA GLY A 108 41.03 3.21 -20.13
C GLY A 108 39.98 2.83 -19.08
N ILE A 109 40.35 2.91 -17.81
CA ILE A 109 39.44 2.64 -16.68
C ILE A 109 38.29 3.64 -16.68
N ILE A 110 38.56 4.94 -16.75
CA ILE A 110 37.52 5.98 -16.75
C ILE A 110 36.53 5.77 -17.91
N ARG A 111 37.00 5.41 -19.11
CA ARG A 111 36.11 5.05 -20.23
C ARG A 111 35.19 3.88 -19.91
N ALA A 112 35.74 2.80 -19.35
CA ALA A 112 34.93 1.64 -18.97
C ALA A 112 33.85 2.00 -17.93
N PHE A 113 34.16 2.92 -17.00
CA PHE A 113 33.21 3.38 -15.98
C PHE A 113 32.12 4.27 -16.58
N ILE A 114 32.46 5.11 -17.55
CA ILE A 114 31.50 5.91 -18.32
C ILE A 114 30.57 5.01 -19.13
N ASP A 115 31.12 4.03 -19.86
CA ASP A 115 30.35 3.08 -20.66
C ASP A 115 29.38 2.28 -19.77
N PHE A 116 29.85 1.84 -18.60
CA PHE A 116 29.02 1.16 -17.61
C PHE A 116 27.91 2.07 -17.08
N TYR A 117 28.22 3.34 -16.75
CA TYR A 117 27.23 4.30 -16.29
C TYR A 117 26.12 4.50 -17.33
N GLN A 118 26.49 4.77 -18.58
CA GLN A 118 25.52 4.93 -19.68
C GLN A 118 24.68 3.68 -19.90
N TRP A 119 25.30 2.50 -19.84
CA TRP A 119 24.58 1.23 -19.93
C TRP A 119 23.59 1.07 -18.77
N SER A 120 24.01 1.42 -17.55
CA SER A 120 23.16 1.31 -16.35
C SER A 120 21.95 2.25 -16.44
N ASP A 121 22.14 3.48 -16.89
CA ASP A 121 21.06 4.46 -17.07
C ASP A 121 20.07 4.01 -18.16
N TYR A 122 20.58 3.51 -19.29
CA TYR A 122 19.73 2.91 -20.33
C TYR A 122 18.89 1.75 -19.79
N ARG A 123 19.49 0.89 -18.96
CA ARG A 123 18.77 -0.23 -18.33
C ARG A 123 17.73 0.25 -17.33
N VAL A 124 18.02 1.28 -16.54
CA VAL A 124 17.05 1.89 -15.60
C VAL A 124 15.88 2.50 -16.36
N CYS A 125 16.14 3.26 -17.43
CA CYS A 125 15.10 3.81 -18.31
C CYS A 125 14.19 2.70 -18.86
N ALA A 126 14.77 1.60 -19.35
CA ALA A 126 14.00 0.45 -19.84
C ALA A 126 13.14 -0.25 -18.76
N LEU A 127 13.47 -0.06 -17.47
CA LEU A 127 12.70 -0.59 -16.34
C LEU A 127 11.63 0.38 -15.83
N MET A 128 11.67 1.67 -16.20
CA MET A 128 10.70 2.66 -15.72
C MET A 128 9.26 2.30 -16.10
N ASP A 129 9.03 1.84 -17.33
CA ASP A 129 7.70 1.42 -17.77
C ASP A 129 7.17 0.22 -16.97
N LYS A 130 8.06 -0.74 -16.65
CA LYS A 130 7.70 -1.89 -15.80
C LYS A 130 7.40 -1.47 -14.37
N LYS A 131 8.17 -0.52 -13.83
CA LYS A 131 7.94 0.06 -12.49
C LYS A 131 6.60 0.79 -12.44
N LYS A 132 6.24 1.51 -13.51
CA LYS A 132 4.94 2.18 -13.64
C LYS A 132 3.79 1.18 -13.65
N ASP A 133 3.85 0.15 -14.50
CA ASP A 133 2.83 -0.92 -14.55
C ASP A 133 2.68 -1.62 -13.18
N LEU A 134 3.80 -1.92 -12.50
CA LEU A 134 3.76 -2.50 -11.16
C LEU A 134 3.05 -1.60 -10.16
N ASN A 135 3.33 -0.30 -10.17
CA ASN A 135 2.67 0.67 -9.30
C ASN A 135 1.17 0.77 -9.60
N GLU A 136 0.77 0.82 -10.87
CA GLU A 136 -0.64 0.85 -11.28
C GLU A 136 -1.39 -0.41 -10.80
N ARG A 137 -0.78 -1.59 -10.93
CA ARG A 137 -1.34 -2.84 -10.42
C ARG A 137 -1.46 -2.84 -8.89
N LYS A 138 -0.46 -2.29 -8.19
CA LYS A 138 -0.48 -2.16 -6.72
C LYS A 138 -1.63 -1.26 -6.26
N GLU A 139 -1.87 -0.14 -6.94
CA GLU A 139 -2.98 0.75 -6.61
C GLU A 139 -4.34 0.12 -6.94
N LYS A 140 -4.45 -0.60 -8.07
CA LYS A 140 -5.66 -1.38 -8.40
C LYS A 140 -5.96 -2.44 -7.33
N LEU A 141 -4.94 -3.15 -6.85
CA LEU A 141 -5.08 -4.13 -5.79
C LEU A 141 -5.59 -3.48 -4.48
N LYS A 142 -5.00 -2.35 -4.08
CA LYS A 142 -5.47 -1.61 -2.90
C LYS A 142 -6.93 -1.21 -3.02
N LYS A 143 -7.35 -0.73 -4.20
CA LYS A 143 -8.75 -0.36 -4.46
C LYS A 143 -9.68 -1.57 -4.34
N MET A 144 -9.33 -2.70 -4.95
CA MET A 144 -10.10 -3.94 -4.87
C MET A 144 -10.20 -4.48 -3.44
N VAL A 145 -9.12 -4.40 -2.66
CA VAL A 145 -9.15 -4.79 -1.24
C VAL A 145 -10.10 -3.90 -0.45
N LYS A 146 -10.09 -2.59 -0.69
CA LYS A 146 -11.02 -1.66 -0.06
C LYS A 146 -12.48 -1.97 -0.45
N GLU A 147 -12.76 -2.12 -1.73
CA GLU A 147 -14.11 -2.47 -2.24
C GLU A 147 -14.61 -3.78 -1.62
N ARG A 148 -13.73 -4.77 -1.43
CA ARG A 148 -14.07 -6.03 -0.76
C ARG A 148 -14.47 -5.83 0.70
N GLU A 149 -13.73 -5.00 1.45
CA GLU A 149 -14.08 -4.71 2.85
C GLU A 149 -15.40 -3.93 2.94
N ASP A 150 -15.59 -2.93 2.08
CA ASP A 150 -16.84 -2.16 2.03
C ASP A 150 -18.05 -3.07 1.73
N LEU A 151 -17.91 -4.00 0.77
CA LEU A 151 -18.95 -5.00 0.47
C LEU A 151 -19.23 -5.93 1.65
N LYS A 152 -18.20 -6.35 2.37
CA LYS A 152 -18.34 -7.20 3.55
C LYS A 152 -19.09 -6.48 4.68
N GLU A 153 -18.80 -5.21 4.89
CA GLU A 153 -19.51 -4.38 5.87
C GLU A 153 -20.98 -4.15 5.49
N ASN A 154 -21.24 -3.86 4.21
CA ASN A 154 -22.59 -3.75 3.67
C ASN A 154 -23.38 -5.05 3.85
N MET A 155 -22.77 -6.19 3.55
CA MET A 155 -23.42 -7.50 3.72
C MET A 155 -23.75 -7.77 5.19
N ASN A 156 -22.85 -7.45 6.11
CA ASN A 156 -23.12 -7.57 7.56
C ASN A 156 -24.29 -6.67 8.00
N THR A 157 -24.40 -5.47 7.44
CA THR A 157 -25.51 -4.56 7.72
C THR A 157 -26.83 -5.14 7.23
N ILE A 158 -26.87 -5.64 5.99
CA ILE A 158 -28.06 -6.28 5.41
C ILE A 158 -28.50 -7.48 6.26
N ILE A 159 -27.55 -8.35 6.68
CA ILE A 159 -27.85 -9.51 7.52
C ILE A 159 -28.51 -9.06 8.84
N LYS A 160 -28.00 -8.01 9.49
CA LYS A 160 -28.60 -7.46 10.71
C LYS A 160 -30.02 -6.94 10.46
N THR A 161 -30.24 -6.21 9.36
CA THR A 161 -31.57 -5.69 9.01
C THR A 161 -32.56 -6.83 8.72
N ILE A 162 -32.14 -7.88 8.02
CA ILE A 162 -32.98 -9.06 7.77
C ILE A 162 -33.38 -9.71 9.09
N ALA A 163 -32.44 -9.89 10.02
CA ALA A 163 -32.74 -10.45 11.33
C ALA A 163 -33.76 -9.61 12.12
N GLN A 164 -33.62 -8.28 12.09
CA GLN A 164 -34.59 -7.37 12.72
C GLN A 164 -35.98 -7.46 12.08
N ILE A 165 -36.06 -7.50 10.75
CA ILE A 165 -37.34 -7.65 10.03
C ILE A 165 -38.00 -8.99 10.36
N GLN A 166 -37.22 -10.07 10.44
CA GLN A 166 -37.73 -11.39 10.81
C GLN A 166 -38.28 -11.42 12.24
N ASP A 167 -37.61 -10.77 13.19
CA ASP A 167 -38.08 -10.68 14.56
C ASP A 167 -39.38 -9.86 14.66
N LEU A 168 -39.43 -8.70 13.99
CA LEU A 168 -40.64 -7.87 13.95
C LEU A 168 -41.81 -8.60 13.27
N LYS A 169 -41.54 -9.33 12.18
CA LYS A 169 -42.54 -10.15 11.50
C LYS A 169 -43.15 -11.18 12.46
N LYS A 170 -42.32 -11.86 13.25
CA LYS A 170 -42.78 -12.84 14.23
C LYS A 170 -43.66 -12.19 15.31
N GLN A 171 -43.26 -11.02 15.82
CA GLN A 171 -44.06 -10.27 16.79
C GLN A 171 -45.44 -9.90 16.24
N LEU A 172 -45.51 -9.45 14.98
CA LEU A 172 -46.77 -9.12 14.30
C LEU A 172 -47.64 -10.37 14.05
N GLU A 173 -47.03 -11.51 13.70
CA GLU A 173 -47.75 -12.79 13.55
C GLU A 173 -48.36 -13.24 14.89
N ASP A 174 -47.61 -13.13 15.98
CA ASP A 174 -48.09 -13.44 17.33
C ASP A 174 -49.24 -12.50 17.75
N GLU A 175 -49.12 -11.19 17.49
CA GLU A 175 -50.17 -10.21 17.77
C GLU A 175 -51.43 -10.45 16.94
N ALA A 176 -51.28 -10.77 15.64
CA ALA A 176 -52.39 -11.11 14.77
C ALA A 176 -53.15 -12.35 15.27
N LEU A 177 -52.43 -13.37 15.76
CA LEU A 177 -53.03 -14.56 16.35
C LEU A 177 -53.84 -14.24 17.61
N ILE A 178 -53.31 -13.38 18.48
CA ILE A 178 -54.01 -12.92 19.70
C ILE A 178 -55.29 -12.16 19.32
N LEU A 179 -55.20 -11.23 18.37
CA LEU A 179 -56.35 -10.46 17.90
C LEU A 179 -57.41 -11.35 17.24
N GLN A 180 -56.99 -12.35 16.46
CA GLN A 180 -57.89 -13.31 15.84
C GLN A 180 -58.64 -14.14 16.89
N LYS A 181 -57.93 -14.61 17.93
CA LYS A 181 -58.55 -15.30 19.05
C LYS A 181 -59.58 -14.42 19.76
N ARG A 182 -59.21 -13.17 20.08
CA ARG A 182 -60.10 -12.20 20.73
C ARG A 182 -61.33 -11.87 19.87
N ALA A 183 -61.16 -11.74 18.56
CA ALA A 183 -62.28 -11.53 17.64
C ALA A 183 -63.24 -12.73 17.60
N SER A 184 -62.70 -13.96 17.67
CA SER A 184 -63.52 -15.17 17.73
C SER A 184 -64.32 -15.27 19.04
N GLU A 185 -63.71 -14.91 20.17
CA GLU A 185 -64.36 -14.84 21.49
C GLU A 185 -65.48 -13.80 21.47
N LEU A 186 -65.20 -12.57 21.04
CA LEU A 186 -66.22 -11.50 20.92
C LEU A 186 -67.37 -11.89 19.99
N ASN A 187 -67.09 -12.61 18.90
CA ASN A 187 -68.14 -13.08 17.99
C ASN A 187 -69.04 -14.15 18.65
N SER A 188 -68.45 -15.02 19.48
CA SER A 188 -69.22 -15.99 20.27
C SER A 188 -70.09 -15.29 21.32
N GLU A 189 -69.56 -14.30 22.03
CA GLU A 189 -70.30 -13.49 22.99
C GLU A 189 -71.44 -12.72 22.32
N LYS A 190 -71.19 -12.14 21.15
CA LYS A 190 -72.21 -11.44 20.34
C LYS A 190 -73.35 -12.37 19.95
N LYS A 191 -73.07 -13.62 19.58
CA LYS A 191 -74.12 -14.62 19.29
C LYS A 191 -74.97 -14.94 20.51
N ILE A 192 -74.35 -15.11 21.68
CA ILE A 192 -75.05 -15.37 22.95
C ILE A 192 -75.92 -14.17 23.34
N ALA A 193 -75.36 -12.95 23.25
CA ALA A 193 -76.10 -11.72 23.56
C ALA A 193 -77.31 -11.55 22.62
N LYS A 194 -77.15 -11.88 21.32
CA LYS A 194 -78.23 -11.84 20.34
C LYS A 194 -79.33 -12.85 20.67
N SER A 195 -78.99 -14.12 20.99
CA SER A 195 -80.02 -15.10 21.36
C SER A 195 -80.80 -14.67 22.61
N ARG A 196 -80.12 -14.08 23.60
CA ARG A 196 -80.79 -13.54 24.81
C ARG A 196 -81.72 -12.36 24.51
N THR A 197 -81.36 -11.51 23.55
CA THR A 197 -82.21 -10.39 23.13
C THR A 197 -83.41 -10.87 22.32
N ASP A 198 -83.21 -11.85 21.44
CA ASP A 198 -84.28 -12.51 20.69
C ASP A 198 -85.28 -13.20 21.65
N ASP A 199 -84.80 -14.00 22.62
CA ASP A 199 -85.64 -14.60 23.68
C ASP A 199 -86.42 -13.55 24.50
N SER A 200 -85.77 -12.43 24.85
CA SER A 200 -86.40 -11.38 25.66
C SER A 200 -87.45 -10.60 24.87
N THR A 201 -87.23 -10.38 23.57
CA THR A 201 -88.22 -9.74 22.69
C THR A 201 -89.39 -10.66 22.42
N GLU A 202 -89.18 -11.96 22.32
CA GLU A 202 -90.27 -12.94 22.21
C GLU A 202 -91.13 -12.98 23.49
N LYS A 203 -90.50 -13.05 24.67
CA LYS A 203 -91.20 -12.93 25.96
C LYS A 203 -91.95 -11.61 26.15
N LEU A 204 -91.40 -10.50 25.63
CA LEU A 204 -92.08 -9.20 25.64
C LEU A 204 -93.35 -9.22 24.78
N LYS A 205 -93.26 -9.76 23.55
CA LYS A 205 -94.43 -9.92 22.68
C LYS A 205 -95.51 -10.80 23.33
N GLU A 206 -95.13 -11.91 23.97
CA GLU A 206 -96.07 -12.75 24.71
C GLU A 206 -96.78 -12.00 25.83
N LYS A 207 -96.04 -11.20 26.61
CA LYS A 207 -96.60 -10.36 27.68
C LYS A 207 -97.48 -9.24 27.14
N GLU A 208 -97.12 -8.60 26.03
CA GLU A 208 -97.96 -7.60 25.36
C GLU A 208 -99.28 -8.20 24.88
N VAL A 209 -99.25 -9.40 24.29
CA VAL A 209 -100.45 -10.14 23.89
C VAL A 209 -101.31 -10.50 25.11
N ALA A 210 -100.70 -10.93 26.21
CA ALA A 210 -101.42 -11.21 27.46
C ALA A 210 -102.07 -9.95 28.05
N LEU A 211 -101.37 -8.82 28.05
CA LEU A 211 -101.89 -7.51 28.46
C LEU A 211 -103.07 -7.07 27.58
N GLN A 212 -102.97 -7.23 26.26
CA GLN A 212 -104.08 -6.92 25.35
C GLN A 212 -105.32 -7.80 25.57
N LYS A 213 -105.14 -9.05 26.00
CA LYS A 213 -106.24 -9.94 26.38
C LYS A 213 -106.90 -9.51 27.69
N LEU A 214 -106.12 -9.23 28.72
CA LEU A 214 -106.64 -8.70 30.00
C LEU A 214 -107.40 -7.38 29.82
N ASN A 215 -106.86 -6.47 29.01
CA ASN A 215 -107.50 -5.18 28.73
C ASN A 215 -108.80 -5.32 27.90
N LYS A 216 -109.01 -6.46 27.22
CA LYS A 216 -110.30 -6.80 26.56
C LYS A 216 -111.28 -7.48 27.51
N GLU A 217 -110.79 -8.17 28.54
CA GLU A 217 -111.61 -8.81 29.57
C GLU A 217 -112.11 -7.81 30.63
N GLU A 218 -111.37 -6.72 30.91
CA GLU A 218 -111.81 -5.62 31.79
C GLU A 218 -112.82 -4.64 31.14
N LEU A 219 -113.10 -4.81 29.84
CA LEU A 219 -114.00 -3.94 29.05
C LEU A 219 -115.34 -4.62 28.67
N GLN A 220 -115.65 -5.78 29.27
CA GLN A 220 -116.97 -6.44 29.24
C GLN A 220 -117.70 -6.28 30.57
#